data_AF-A0A0B6ZSS3-F1
#
_entry.id   AF-A0A0B6ZSS3-F1
#
_cell.length_a   1.000
_cell.length_b   1.000
_cell.length_c   1.000
_cell.angle_alpha   90.00
_cell.angle_beta   90.00
_cell.angle_gamma   90.00
#
_symmetry.space_group_name_H-M   'P 1'
#
loop_
_entity.id
_entity.type
_entity.pdbx_description
1 polymer ?
#
loop_
_entity_poly.entity_id
_entity_poly.type
_entity_poly.pdbx_seq_one_letter_code
_entity_poly.pdbx_strand_id
1 'polypeptide(L)'
;MCFIDPVRHCKNCAVISQKENEFFDKHLTTLMGGGKFQLQLNGSIDNISNSSDSRACNCALSIDHRYLEFKGDTHGQENVAIEKIVSVENTGTEQDQLNKGIAIQYKNPAGKTTLLEMTVDSRSGHRQQTMSWIFALLKAFKMIRES
;
A
#
# COMPACT_ATOMS: atom_id res chain seq x y z
N MET A 1 20.07 10.91 -20.55
CA MET A 1 20.99 9.91 -21.12
C MET A 1 20.48 8.54 -20.69
N CYS A 2 20.00 7.71 -21.61
CA CYS A 2 19.64 6.33 -21.32
C CYS A 2 20.48 5.46 -22.25
N PHE A 3 21.42 4.71 -21.67
CA PHE A 3 22.14 3.65 -22.37
C PHE A 3 21.10 2.58 -22.70
N ILE A 4 20.61 2.61 -23.95
CA ILE A 4 19.72 1.57 -24.48
C ILE A 4 20.61 0.36 -24.67
N ASP A 5 20.60 -0.53 -23.69
CA ASP A 5 21.18 -1.86 -23.84
C ASP A 5 20.44 -2.55 -25.00
N PRO A 6 21.11 -2.88 -26.12
CA PRO A 6 20.48 -3.48 -27.28
C PRO A 6 20.13 -4.96 -27.08
N VAL A 7 20.07 -5.44 -25.82
CA VAL A 7 19.51 -6.75 -25.46
C VAL A 7 18.04 -6.79 -25.85
N ARG A 8 17.86 -7.11 -27.14
CA ARG A 8 16.69 -7.60 -27.86
C ARG A 8 15.46 -7.79 -26.95
N HIS A 9 14.69 -6.71 -26.79
CA HIS A 9 13.31 -6.82 -26.34
C HIS A 9 12.55 -7.67 -27.36
N CYS A 10 12.30 -8.94 -27.05
CA CYS A 10 11.31 -9.70 -27.78
C CYS A 10 9.95 -9.01 -27.63
N LYS A 11 9.00 -9.26 -28.55
CA LYS A 11 7.68 -8.60 -28.54
C LYS A 11 6.99 -8.69 -27.16
N ASN A 12 7.20 -9.77 -26.43
CA ASN A 12 6.61 -9.99 -25.11
C ASN A 12 7.26 -9.11 -24.04
N CYS A 13 8.59 -9.06 -23.96
CA CYS A 13 9.28 -8.22 -22.99
C CYS A 13 9.01 -6.73 -23.25
N ALA A 14 8.83 -6.32 -24.51
CA ALA A 14 8.63 -4.91 -24.87
C ALA A 14 7.37 -4.34 -24.22
N VAL A 15 6.30 -5.15 -24.19
CA VAL A 15 5.03 -4.78 -23.56
C VAL A 15 5.18 -4.69 -22.03
N ILE A 16 5.91 -5.61 -21.42
CA ILE A 16 6.15 -5.59 -19.96
C ILE A 16 6.96 -4.36 -19.58
N SER A 17 8.08 -4.11 -20.24
CA SER A 17 8.91 -2.93 -19.94
C SER A 17 8.22 -1.60 -20.24
N GLN A 18 7.30 -1.55 -21.21
CA GLN A 18 6.47 -0.37 -21.40
C GLN A 18 5.53 -0.12 -20.21
N LYS A 19 4.89 -1.19 -19.67
CA LYS A 19 4.03 -1.10 -18.48
C LYS A 19 4.81 -0.72 -17.23
N GLU A 20 6.01 -1.27 -17.07
CA GLU A 20 6.93 -0.93 -15.98
C GLU A 20 7.32 0.56 -16.05
N ASN A 21 7.78 1.04 -17.21
CA ASN A 21 8.12 2.45 -17.40
C ASN A 21 6.93 3.37 -17.09
N GLU A 22 5.74 3.05 -17.59
CA GLU A 22 4.54 3.83 -17.27
C GLU A 22 4.24 3.86 -15.76
N PHE A 23 4.50 2.73 -15.07
CA PHE A 23 4.36 2.67 -13.63
C PHE A 23 5.38 3.54 -12.89
N PHE A 24 6.66 3.44 -13.27
CA PHE A 24 7.72 4.27 -12.69
C PHE A 24 7.43 5.76 -12.83
N ASP A 25 6.95 6.19 -14.01
CA ASP A 25 6.69 7.60 -14.28
C ASP A 25 5.46 8.14 -13.50
N LYS A 26 4.39 7.35 -13.39
CA LYS A 26 3.09 7.84 -12.89
C LYS A 26 2.78 7.45 -11.44
N HIS A 27 3.20 6.27 -11.01
CA HIS A 27 2.72 5.65 -9.77
C HIS A 27 3.77 5.64 -8.66
N LEU A 28 5.07 5.57 -9.00
CA LEU A 28 6.13 5.52 -8.00
C LEU A 28 6.18 6.77 -7.11
N THR A 29 6.10 7.96 -7.72
CA THR A 29 6.07 9.24 -7.01
C THR A 29 4.85 9.35 -6.10
N THR A 30 3.70 8.84 -6.56
CA THR A 30 2.48 8.75 -5.74
C THR A 30 2.72 7.88 -4.52
N LEU A 31 3.34 6.71 -4.68
CA LEU A 31 3.64 5.79 -3.58
C LEU A 31 4.61 6.38 -2.54
N MET A 32 5.66 7.06 -2.99
CA MET A 32 6.59 7.76 -2.10
C MET A 32 5.96 8.98 -1.42
N GLY A 33 5.01 9.65 -2.07
CA GLY A 33 4.27 10.79 -1.51
C GLY A 33 3.34 10.41 -0.34
N GLY A 34 2.96 9.13 -0.26
CA GLY A 34 2.16 8.57 0.82
C GLY A 34 0.67 8.87 0.75
N GLY A 35 -0.07 8.18 1.60
CA GLY A 35 -1.52 8.33 1.79
C GLY A 35 -1.87 8.42 3.27
N LYS A 36 -2.97 9.14 3.59
CA LYS A 36 -3.47 9.31 4.95
C LYS A 36 -4.55 8.30 5.26
N PHE A 37 -4.28 7.44 6.23
CA PHE A 37 -5.14 6.33 6.62
C PHE A 37 -5.54 6.42 8.09
N GLN A 38 -6.55 5.65 8.45
CA GLN A 38 -6.86 5.31 9.83
C GLN A 38 -6.56 3.83 10.05
N LEU A 39 -5.73 3.54 11.05
CA LEU A 39 -5.42 2.18 11.49
C LEU A 39 -6.51 1.71 12.46
N GLN A 40 -7.03 0.50 12.25
CA GLN A 40 -7.91 -0.16 13.20
C GLN A 40 -7.08 -1.00 14.17
N LEU A 41 -7.25 -0.79 15.48
CA LEU A 41 -6.66 -1.65 16.50
C LEU A 41 -7.47 -2.94 16.63
N ASN A 42 -6.95 -4.03 16.07
CA ASN A 42 -7.49 -5.36 16.30
C ASN A 42 -6.78 -5.97 17.52
N GLY A 43 -7.10 -5.51 18.73
CA GLY A 43 -6.42 -6.00 19.94
C GLY A 43 -6.87 -5.39 21.26
N SER A 44 -8.07 -5.73 21.73
CA SER A 44 -8.32 -5.88 23.17
C SER A 44 -9.33 -7.02 23.34
N ILE A 45 -8.82 -8.19 23.74
CA ILE A 45 -9.62 -9.22 24.41
C ILE A 45 -9.94 -8.62 25.77
N ASP A 46 -10.94 -7.76 25.83
CA ASP A 46 -11.73 -7.48 27.01
C ASP A 46 -12.99 -6.76 26.52
N ASN A 47 -14.12 -7.44 26.72
CA ASN A 47 -15.44 -6.92 26.47
C ASN A 47 -15.60 -5.55 27.15
N ILE A 48 -16.30 -4.64 26.46
CA ILE A 48 -16.76 -3.32 26.92
C ILE A 48 -15.74 -2.20 26.66
N SER A 49 -15.82 -1.61 25.46
CA SER A 49 -15.87 -0.16 25.29
C SER A 49 -16.41 0.19 23.90
N ASN A 50 -17.49 0.94 23.89
CA ASN A 50 -18.08 1.52 22.68
C ASN A 50 -17.07 2.44 21.98
N SER A 51 -17.03 2.36 20.64
CA SER A 51 -16.54 3.40 19.71
C SER A 51 -15.04 3.75 19.68
N SER A 52 -14.48 3.72 18.46
CA SER A 52 -13.75 4.88 17.88
C SER A 52 -12.28 5.17 18.21
N ASP A 53 -11.43 4.19 18.52
CA ASP A 53 -9.97 4.44 18.56
C ASP A 53 -9.31 4.08 17.21
N SER A 54 -9.79 4.70 16.12
CA SER A 54 -9.12 4.67 14.82
C SER A 54 -8.15 5.84 14.72
N ARG A 55 -6.86 5.56 14.50
CA ARG A 55 -5.81 6.59 14.58
C ARG A 55 -5.22 6.93 13.21
N ALA A 56 -5.04 8.22 12.97
CA ALA A 56 -4.53 8.73 11.72
C ALA A 56 -3.03 8.40 11.56
N CYS A 57 -2.69 7.74 10.46
CA CYS A 57 -1.31 7.47 10.06
C CYS A 57 -1.08 7.91 8.62
N ASN A 58 0.18 8.19 8.30
CA ASN A 58 0.63 8.36 6.93
C ASN A 58 1.43 7.13 6.52
N CYS A 59 0.99 6.43 5.49
CA CYS A 59 1.68 5.28 4.93
C CYS A 59 2.33 5.70 3.60
N ALA A 60 3.64 5.48 3.47
CA ALA A 60 4.40 5.83 2.27
C ALA A 60 5.41 4.74 1.93
N LEU A 61 5.75 4.62 0.64
CA LEU A 61 6.87 3.80 0.21
C LEU A 61 8.18 4.51 0.56
N SER A 62 9.14 3.77 1.13
CA SER A 62 10.48 4.27 1.42
C SER A 62 11.22 4.68 0.15
N ILE A 63 12.21 5.57 0.28
CA ILE A 63 12.98 6.11 -0.86
C ILE A 63 13.77 5.01 -1.59
N ASP A 64 14.18 3.96 -0.89
CA ASP A 64 14.83 2.78 -1.47
C ASP A 64 13.83 1.76 -2.05
N HIS A 65 12.52 2.03 -1.94
CA HIS A 65 11.40 1.22 -2.39
C HIS A 65 11.31 -0.17 -1.74
N ARG A 66 11.94 -0.36 -0.58
CA ARG A 66 12.01 -1.65 0.13
C ARG A 66 11.03 -1.80 1.27
N TYR A 67 10.49 -0.70 1.79
CA TYR A 67 9.64 -0.68 2.97
C TYR A 67 8.41 0.18 2.75
N LEU A 68 7.29 -0.24 3.33
CA LEU A 68 6.19 0.65 3.66
C LEU A 68 6.47 1.25 5.03
N GLU A 69 6.67 2.56 5.05
CA GLU A 69 6.89 3.35 6.26
C GLU A 69 5.57 3.88 6.80
N PHE A 70 5.36 3.73 8.10
CA PHE A 70 4.21 4.26 8.79
C PHE A 70 4.66 5.40 9.71
N LYS A 71 4.11 6.60 9.49
CA LYS A 71 4.43 7.82 10.25
C LYS A 71 3.18 8.31 10.96
N GLY A 72 3.34 8.85 12.17
CA GLY A 72 2.25 9.36 12.99
C GLY A 72 1.99 8.44 14.19
N ASP A 73 0.73 8.38 14.63
CA ASP A 73 0.32 7.58 15.78
C ASP A 73 -0.03 6.16 15.34
N THR A 74 1.00 5.32 15.24
CA THR A 74 0.92 3.99 14.62
C THR A 74 0.86 2.85 15.65
N HIS A 75 0.78 3.13 16.95
CA HIS A 75 0.72 2.13 18.04
C HIS A 75 1.77 1.02 17.95
N GLY A 76 2.98 1.35 17.50
CA GLY A 76 4.05 0.36 17.36
C GLY A 76 3.94 -0.50 16.10
N GLN A 77 3.08 -0.15 15.14
CA GLN A 77 3.13 -0.72 13.78
C GLN A 77 4.49 -0.39 13.17
N GLU A 78 5.30 -1.43 12.98
CA GLU A 78 6.61 -1.35 12.37
C GLU A 78 6.51 -1.21 10.84
N ASN A 79 7.62 -0.77 10.24
CA ASN A 79 7.75 -0.71 8.80
C ASN A 79 7.64 -2.13 8.21
N VAL A 80 6.87 -2.25 7.13
CA VAL A 80 6.65 -3.54 6.46
C VAL A 80 7.57 -3.62 5.26
N ALA A 81 8.49 -4.57 5.26
CA ALA A 81 9.33 -4.84 4.09
C ALA A 81 8.47 -5.37 2.93
N ILE A 82 8.63 -4.80 1.73
CA ILE A 82 7.86 -5.15 0.53
C ILE A 82 7.99 -6.65 0.21
N GLU A 83 9.18 -7.21 0.38
CA GLU A 83 9.45 -8.66 0.19
C GLU A 83 8.68 -9.59 1.14
N LYS A 84 8.14 -9.06 2.25
CA LYS A 84 7.37 -9.85 3.23
C LYS A 84 5.87 -9.77 2.99
N ILE A 85 5.43 -8.90 2.08
CA ILE A 85 4.01 -8.76 1.73
C ILE A 85 3.57 -9.98 0.92
N VAL A 86 2.52 -10.63 1.41
CA VAL A 86 1.92 -11.84 0.81
C VAL A 86 0.79 -11.45 -0.14
N SER A 87 -0.07 -10.51 0.27
CA SER A 87 -1.18 -10.02 -0.55
C SER A 87 -1.56 -8.60 -0.17
N VAL A 88 -2.15 -7.90 -1.14
CA VAL A 88 -2.70 -6.54 -0.99
C VAL A 88 -4.08 -6.52 -1.63
N GLU A 89 -5.09 -6.11 -0.87
CA GLU A 89 -6.49 -6.12 -1.27
C GLU A 89 -7.17 -4.80 -0.88
N ASN A 90 -8.20 -4.40 -1.62
CA ASN A 90 -9.00 -3.23 -1.28
C ASN A 90 -10.06 -3.64 -0.24
N THR A 91 -10.10 -2.94 0.89
CA THR A 91 -11.18 -3.10 1.87
C THR A 91 -12.27 -2.09 1.53
N GLY A 92 -13.33 -2.54 0.87
CA GLY A 92 -14.47 -1.69 0.50
C GLY A 92 -15.34 -2.35 -0.55
N THR A 93 -16.64 -2.47 -0.27
CA THR A 93 -17.63 -2.89 -1.26
C THR A 93 -18.05 -1.68 -2.10
N GLU A 94 -18.47 -1.90 -3.36
CA GLU A 94 -18.91 -0.81 -4.24
C GLU A 94 -20.06 0.03 -3.65
N GLN A 95 -20.82 -0.56 -2.72
CA GLN A 95 -21.95 0.08 -2.05
C GLN A 95 -21.55 0.96 -0.86
N ASP A 96 -20.35 0.79 -0.30
CA ASP A 96 -19.92 1.51 0.91
C ASP A 96 -18.81 2.52 0.61
N GLN A 97 -19.20 3.67 0.06
CA GLN A 97 -18.28 4.75 -0.27
C GLN A 97 -17.56 5.32 0.96
N LEU A 98 -18.07 5.11 2.18
CA LEU A 98 -17.46 5.63 3.40
C LEU A 98 -16.25 4.80 3.86
N ASN A 99 -16.25 3.50 3.59
CA ASN A 99 -15.30 2.55 4.17
C ASN A 99 -14.27 2.03 3.15
N LYS A 100 -13.85 2.86 2.18
CA LYS A 100 -12.75 2.49 1.28
C LYS A 100 -11.43 2.44 2.04
N GLY A 101 -10.61 1.43 1.78
CA GLY A 101 -9.37 1.18 2.48
C GLY A 101 -8.48 0.16 1.76
N ILE A 102 -7.51 -0.36 2.49
CA ILE A 102 -6.58 -1.37 2.01
C ILE A 102 -6.26 -2.36 3.13
N ALA A 103 -6.23 -3.64 2.78
CA ALA A 103 -5.74 -4.72 3.60
C ALA A 103 -4.40 -5.20 3.05
N ILE A 104 -3.40 -5.30 3.92
CA ILE A 104 -2.06 -5.78 3.58
C ILE A 104 -1.75 -6.97 4.48
N GLN A 105 -1.60 -8.13 3.87
CA GLN A 105 -1.17 -9.34 4.56
C GLN A 105 0.33 -9.50 4.39
N TYR A 106 1.07 -9.63 5.49
CA TYR A 106 2.53 -9.74 5.46
C TYR A 106 3.05 -10.70 6.52
N LYS A 107 4.27 -11.22 6.32
CA LYS A 107 4.97 -12.03 7.32
C LYS A 107 5.74 -11.10 8.27
N ASN A 108 5.40 -11.14 9.54
CA ASN A 108 6.11 -10.39 10.57
C ASN A 108 7.51 -11.01 10.85
N PRO A 109 8.37 -10.35 11.64
CA PRO A 109 9.70 -10.89 11.99
C PRO A 109 9.67 -12.25 12.69
N ALA A 110 8.57 -12.57 13.40
CA ALA A 110 8.34 -13.87 14.02
C ALA A 110 7.89 -14.96 13.02
N GLY A 111 7.79 -14.65 11.73
CA GLY A 111 7.34 -15.56 10.66
C GLY A 111 5.83 -15.79 10.61
N LYS A 112 5.05 -15.14 11.49
CA LYS A 112 3.60 -15.21 11.52
C LYS A 112 3.02 -14.24 10.48
N THR A 113 2.01 -14.71 9.78
CA THR A 113 1.22 -13.89 8.87
C THR A 113 0.30 -12.97 9.66
N THR A 114 0.42 -11.66 9.45
CA THR A 114 -0.38 -10.62 10.08
C THR A 114 -1.17 -9.87 9.00
N LEU A 115 -2.41 -9.52 9.32
CA LEU A 115 -3.28 -8.68 8.50
C LEU A 115 -3.26 -7.25 9.03
N LEU A 116 -2.91 -6.30 8.18
CA LEU A 116 -2.96 -4.86 8.45
C LEU A 116 -4.11 -4.25 7.67
N GLU A 117 -5.10 -3.71 8.38
CA GLU A 117 -6.23 -3.03 7.77
C GLU A 117 -6.15 -1.53 8.01
N MET A 118 -6.28 -0.78 6.92
CA MET A 118 -6.21 0.68 6.91
C MET A 118 -7.41 1.21 6.15
N THR A 119 -8.15 2.15 6.73
CA THR A 119 -9.23 2.85 6.03
C THR A 119 -8.78 4.23 5.60
N VAL A 120 -9.34 4.78 4.52
CA VAL A 120 -9.00 6.15 4.09
C VAL A 120 -9.53 7.15 5.11
N ASP A 121 -8.67 8.06 5.56
CA ASP A 121 -9.11 9.11 6.48
C ASP A 121 -10.03 10.11 5.77
N SER A 122 -11.34 9.93 5.94
CA SER A 122 -12.38 10.76 5.34
C SER A 122 -12.40 12.20 5.89
N ARG A 123 -11.71 12.46 7.02
CA ARG A 123 -11.55 13.81 7.57
C ARG A 123 -10.43 14.58 6.89
N SER A 124 -9.56 13.88 6.16
CA SER A 124 -8.44 14.51 5.47
C SER A 124 -8.87 15.07 4.11
N GLY A 125 -8.40 16.28 3.78
CA GLY A 125 -8.53 16.85 2.43
C GLY A 125 -7.75 16.06 1.35
N HIS A 126 -7.07 14.97 1.72
CA HIS A 126 -6.19 14.18 0.86
C HIS A 126 -6.82 12.86 0.42
N ARG A 127 -8.16 12.72 0.49
CA ARG A 127 -8.87 11.50 0.10
C ARG A 127 -8.52 11.04 -1.32
N GLN A 128 -8.52 11.95 -2.30
CA GLN A 128 -8.19 11.60 -3.69
C GLN A 128 -6.75 11.11 -3.84
N GLN A 129 -5.80 11.80 -3.23
CA GLN A 129 -4.38 11.40 -3.20
C GLN A 129 -4.21 10.01 -2.57
N THR A 130 -4.88 9.76 -1.45
CA THR A 130 -4.84 8.47 -0.75
C THR A 130 -5.45 7.34 -1.59
N MET A 131 -6.56 7.61 -2.30
CA MET A 131 -7.13 6.65 -3.25
C MET A 131 -6.19 6.36 -4.43
N SER A 132 -5.53 7.38 -4.97
CA SER A 132 -4.49 7.21 -6.00
C SER A 132 -3.32 6.36 -5.48
N TRP A 133 -2.94 6.53 -4.21
CA TRP A 133 -1.93 5.71 -3.54
C TRP A 133 -2.35 4.25 -3.44
N ILE A 134 -3.59 3.96 -2.98
CA ILE A 134 -4.13 2.60 -2.92
C ILE A 134 -4.11 1.95 -4.32
N PHE A 135 -4.58 2.68 -5.34
CA PHE A 135 -4.59 2.19 -6.71
C PHE A 135 -3.17 1.88 -7.22
N ALA A 136 -2.22 2.78 -6.95
CA ALA A 136 -0.83 2.59 -7.31
C ALA A 136 -0.25 1.33 -6.66
N LEU A 137 -0.52 1.09 -5.36
CA LEU A 137 -0.01 -0.07 -4.64
C LEU A 137 -0.61 -1.38 -5.18
N LEU A 138 -1.92 -1.40 -5.42
CA LEU A 138 -2.60 -2.54 -6.03
C LEU A 138 -2.05 -2.86 -7.43
N LYS A 139 -1.82 -1.82 -8.25
CA LYS A 139 -1.21 -1.98 -9.57
C LYS A 139 0.20 -2.54 -9.46
N ALA A 140 1.01 -2.06 -8.50
CA ALA A 140 2.36 -2.56 -8.25
C ALA A 140 2.36 -4.07 -7.95
N PHE A 141 1.56 -4.51 -6.98
CA PHE A 141 1.47 -5.91 -6.59
C PHE A 141 0.77 -6.79 -7.63
N LYS A 142 -0.07 -6.23 -8.50
CA LYS A 142 -0.58 -6.94 -9.67
C LYS A 142 0.55 -7.20 -10.68
N MET A 143 1.33 -6.18 -11.02
CA MET A 143 2.45 -6.32 -11.94
C MET A 143 3.50 -7.30 -11.42
N ILE A 144 3.86 -7.23 -10.13
CA ILE A 144 4.84 -8.16 -9.52
C ILE A 144 4.38 -9.62 -9.60
N ARG A 145 3.08 -9.90 -9.52
CA ARG A 145 2.51 -11.26 -9.62
C ARG A 145 2.31 -11.75 -11.04
N GLU A 146 2.11 -10.83 -11.98
CA GLU A 146 1.84 -11.12 -13.40
C GLU A 146 3.11 -11.08 -14.27
N SER A 147 4.26 -10.69 -13.70
CA SER A 147 5.57 -10.70 -14.37
C SER A 147 6.23 -12.08 -14.25
#